data_AF-A0A7S2IVQ1-F1
#
_entry.id   AF-A0A7S2IVQ1-F1
#
_cell.length_a   1.000
_cell.length_b   1.000
_cell.length_c   1.000
_cell.angle_alpha   90.00
_cell.angle_beta   90.00
_cell.angle_gamma   90.00
#
_symmetry.space_group_name_H-M   'P 1'
#
loop_
_entity.id
_entity.type
_entity.pdbx_description
1 polymer ?
#
loop_
_entity_poly.entity_id
_entity_poly.type
_entity_poly.pdbx_seq_one_letter_code
_entity_poly.pdbx_strand_id
1 'polypeptide(L)'
;LKCTQAAIASLGRPLQRPCGQGAQKQMAALLSTCRTALVLLVATLPTCHGHGYIVEPPAQNLVDKSGTGSCPHCGSGNGVCGDGGQWPGSNYYAGAVQQPQRTYTAGSIVRLEVSMNVNHKGHHEFFICDRPISSSSGAVECLQKWPLMRVPPEEVHNDCRANDPREDCQPIDPNFPGRWYHPPGMSVHRIRYRIPKDLQCSRCTLQWFWPTSNSAPYDPVSYSCYQRHLKSLGWASFDFCGWACSDSKCPTPYTPGRNRAPDPSVGSGYEEFRNCADIRVLASAGGLPTPAPVPVRSPAAPTPAPVATPVQPPARPPAPAPAPMPVASPVRPPARAPAPAPVMPPAGTPAPSTGTCEPTGDCGGAPCDPGAFVAWCAAAGKAGVCPAPFCKARAAA
;
A
#
# COMPACT_ATOMS: atom_id res chain seq x y z
N LEU A 1 -39.21 -8.02 -69.94
CA LEU A 1 -40.12 -9.07 -70.40
C LEU A 1 -40.86 -9.66 -69.20
N LYS A 2 -42.18 -9.62 -69.21
CA LYS A 2 -43.07 -10.51 -68.43
C LYS A 2 -43.14 -11.87 -69.13
N CYS A 3 -43.38 -12.95 -68.37
CA CYS A 3 -44.27 -14.11 -68.64
C CYS A 3 -43.82 -15.31 -67.78
N THR A 4 -44.50 -15.73 -66.70
CA THR A 4 -45.72 -16.59 -66.56
C THR A 4 -45.64 -18.01 -67.13
N GLN A 5 -45.85 -19.03 -66.26
CA GLN A 5 -46.92 -20.07 -66.28
C GLN A 5 -46.69 -21.05 -65.09
N ALA A 6 -47.57 -21.16 -64.08
CA ALA A 6 -48.88 -21.85 -63.99
C ALA A 6 -48.75 -23.39 -63.85
N ALA A 7 -48.96 -23.97 -62.65
CA ALA A 7 -50.21 -24.54 -62.07
C ALA A 7 -50.51 -25.98 -62.57
N ILE A 8 -50.75 -26.98 -61.69
CA ILE A 8 -52.06 -27.55 -61.25
C ILE A 8 -51.75 -28.64 -60.17
N ALA A 9 -52.19 -28.53 -58.90
CA ALA A 9 -53.34 -29.17 -58.22
C ALA A 9 -53.43 -30.73 -58.35
N SER A 10 -53.77 -31.61 -57.40
CA SER A 10 -54.50 -31.59 -56.11
C SER A 10 -54.33 -33.00 -55.46
N LEU A 11 -54.30 -33.26 -54.14
CA LEU A 11 -55.38 -33.58 -53.15
C LEU A 11 -54.64 -34.48 -52.11
N GLY A 12 -54.56 -34.20 -50.80
CA GLY A 12 -55.61 -34.51 -49.83
C GLY A 12 -55.06 -35.14 -48.53
N ARG A 13 -55.36 -34.47 -47.39
CA ARG A 13 -55.35 -34.88 -45.96
C ARG A 13 -54.08 -34.70 -45.08
N PRO A 14 -54.24 -34.04 -43.89
CA PRO A 14 -53.18 -33.88 -42.90
C PRO A 14 -53.20 -35.03 -41.87
N LEU A 15 -52.03 -35.57 -41.54
CA LEU A 15 -51.83 -36.40 -40.36
C LEU A 15 -51.12 -35.54 -39.29
N GLN A 16 -51.91 -34.91 -38.43
CA GLN A 16 -51.41 -34.43 -37.14
C GLN A 16 -51.10 -35.67 -36.28
N ARG A 17 -49.81 -35.94 -36.05
CA ARG A 17 -49.35 -36.77 -34.94
C ARG A 17 -48.77 -35.84 -33.85
N PRO A 18 -49.22 -35.93 -32.59
CA PRO A 18 -48.69 -35.13 -31.51
C PRO A 18 -47.30 -35.66 -31.13
N CYS A 19 -46.24 -34.88 -31.36
CA CYS A 19 -44.98 -35.11 -30.65
C CYS A 19 -45.22 -34.77 -29.18
N GLY A 20 -45.02 -35.76 -28.32
CA GLY A 20 -45.43 -35.75 -26.91
C GLY A 20 -44.78 -34.64 -26.09
N GLN A 21 -45.60 -33.98 -25.29
CA GLN A 21 -45.23 -32.97 -24.28
C GLN A 21 -44.23 -33.50 -23.22
N GLY A 22 -43.90 -34.80 -23.20
CA GLY A 22 -42.94 -35.40 -22.28
C GLY A 22 -41.47 -35.10 -22.60
N ALA A 23 -41.09 -35.08 -23.88
CA ALA A 23 -39.69 -34.86 -24.29
C ALA A 23 -39.24 -33.39 -24.09
N GLN A 24 -40.16 -32.43 -24.30
CA GLN A 24 -39.90 -31.00 -24.03
C GLN A 24 -39.72 -30.69 -22.54
N LYS A 25 -40.48 -31.36 -21.65
CA LYS A 25 -40.33 -31.20 -20.20
C LYS A 25 -39.00 -31.78 -19.69
N GLN A 26 -38.53 -32.88 -20.26
CA GLN A 26 -37.24 -33.47 -19.88
C GLN A 26 -36.04 -32.64 -20.34
N MET A 27 -36.04 -32.10 -21.57
CA MET A 27 -34.99 -31.16 -22.01
C MET A 27 -34.99 -29.85 -21.23
N ALA A 28 -36.16 -29.29 -20.90
CA ALA A 28 -36.25 -28.09 -20.08
C ALA A 28 -35.77 -28.32 -18.64
N ALA A 29 -36.06 -29.49 -18.06
CA ALA A 29 -35.56 -29.87 -16.74
C ALA A 29 -34.04 -30.07 -16.72
N LEU A 30 -33.46 -30.69 -17.75
CA LEU A 30 -32.01 -30.86 -17.94
C LEU A 30 -31.29 -29.52 -18.14
N LEU A 31 -31.84 -28.59 -18.93
CA LEU A 31 -31.29 -27.24 -19.11
C LEU A 31 -31.41 -26.38 -17.83
N SER A 32 -32.48 -26.56 -17.06
CA SER A 32 -32.67 -25.89 -15.76
C SER A 32 -31.72 -26.40 -14.68
N THR A 33 -31.51 -27.72 -14.60
CA THR A 33 -30.52 -28.34 -13.71
C THR A 33 -29.08 -27.98 -14.10
N CYS A 34 -28.78 -27.84 -15.39
CA CYS A 34 -27.46 -27.40 -15.85
C CYS A 34 -27.20 -25.91 -15.54
N ARG A 35 -28.21 -25.04 -15.66
CA ARG A 35 -28.13 -23.62 -15.26
C ARG A 35 -27.99 -23.43 -13.75
N THR A 36 -28.74 -24.18 -12.94
CA THR A 36 -28.62 -24.13 -11.48
C THR A 36 -27.29 -24.72 -11.01
N ALA A 37 -26.83 -25.82 -11.59
CA ALA A 37 -25.51 -26.38 -11.31
C ALA A 37 -24.38 -25.40 -11.69
N LEU A 38 -24.47 -24.69 -12.82
CA LEU A 38 -23.49 -23.67 -13.22
C LEU A 38 -23.51 -22.44 -12.30
N VAL A 39 -24.69 -21.98 -11.87
CA VAL A 39 -24.81 -20.87 -10.90
C VAL A 39 -24.27 -21.26 -9.53
N LEU A 40 -24.52 -22.50 -9.06
CA LEU A 40 -23.92 -23.04 -7.83
C LEU A 40 -22.39 -23.24 -7.97
N LEU A 41 -21.90 -23.64 -9.14
CA LEU A 41 -20.46 -23.78 -9.41
C LEU A 41 -19.76 -22.42 -9.44
N VAL A 42 -20.39 -21.37 -9.98
CA VAL A 42 -19.86 -19.99 -9.96
C VAL A 42 -19.93 -19.38 -8.56
N ALA A 43 -20.98 -19.67 -7.78
CA ALA A 43 -21.12 -19.18 -6.41
C ALA A 43 -20.20 -19.89 -5.40
N THR A 44 -19.59 -21.03 -5.77
CA THR A 44 -18.63 -21.79 -4.95
C THR A 44 -17.18 -21.57 -5.38
N LEU A 45 -16.93 -20.73 -6.39
CA LEU A 45 -15.58 -20.31 -6.72
C LEU A 45 -15.01 -19.52 -5.53
N PRO A 46 -13.85 -19.93 -4.97
CA PRO A 46 -13.20 -19.16 -3.92
C PRO A 46 -12.97 -17.75 -4.43
N THR A 47 -13.51 -16.76 -3.72
CA THR A 47 -13.17 -15.36 -3.92
C THR A 47 -11.71 -15.21 -3.54
N CYS A 48 -10.83 -15.20 -4.55
CA CYS A 48 -9.43 -14.83 -4.38
C CYS A 48 -9.40 -13.36 -3.95
N HIS A 49 -9.46 -13.13 -2.65
CA HIS A 49 -9.19 -11.82 -2.10
C HIS A 49 -7.67 -11.64 -2.19
N GLY A 50 -7.24 -10.79 -3.12
CA GLY A 50 -5.86 -10.33 -3.16
C GLY A 50 -5.66 -9.40 -1.99
N HIS A 51 -4.45 -9.35 -1.47
CA HIS A 51 -4.16 -8.56 -0.30
C HIS A 51 -2.71 -8.11 -0.34
N GLY A 52 -2.47 -6.86 0.05
CA GLY A 52 -1.13 -6.33 0.17
C GLY A 52 -1.01 -5.40 1.35
N TYR A 53 0.21 -5.08 1.73
CA TYR A 53 0.49 -4.14 2.82
C TYR A 53 1.87 -3.50 2.69
N ILE A 54 2.06 -2.36 3.34
CA ILE A 54 3.39 -1.73 3.44
C ILE A 54 4.23 -2.53 4.43
N VAL A 55 5.37 -3.00 3.96
CA VAL A 55 6.41 -3.64 4.79
C VAL A 55 7.38 -2.59 5.32
N GLU A 56 7.75 -1.63 4.45
CA GLU A 56 8.69 -0.55 4.78
C GLU A 56 8.17 0.79 4.24
N PRO A 57 7.92 1.80 5.10
CA PRO A 57 7.93 1.72 6.57
C PRO A 57 6.87 0.75 7.10
N PRO A 58 7.07 0.12 8.28
CA PRO A 58 6.08 -0.79 8.86
C PRO A 58 4.70 -0.14 8.97
N ALA A 59 3.70 -0.74 8.32
CA ALA A 59 2.32 -0.25 8.40
C ALA A 59 1.70 -0.46 9.78
N GLN A 60 0.66 0.30 10.08
CA GLN A 60 -0.07 0.26 11.35
C GLN A 60 -0.63 -1.13 11.64
N ASN A 61 -1.16 -1.84 10.63
CA ASN A 61 -1.65 -3.22 10.72
C ASN A 61 -0.56 -4.28 10.93
N LEU A 62 0.72 -3.94 10.71
CA LEU A 62 1.87 -4.81 11.02
C LEU A 62 2.37 -4.60 12.46
N VAL A 63 2.28 -3.36 12.96
CA VAL A 63 2.72 -2.97 14.31
C VAL A 63 1.64 -3.24 15.36
N ASP A 64 0.39 -2.88 15.06
CA ASP A 64 -0.78 -3.22 15.85
C ASP A 64 -1.20 -4.66 15.52
N LYS A 65 -0.77 -5.58 16.39
CA LYS A 65 -1.06 -7.00 16.25
C LYS A 65 -2.49 -7.38 16.66
N SER A 66 -3.32 -6.43 17.08
CA SER A 66 -4.71 -6.73 17.45
C SER A 66 -5.51 -7.19 16.23
N GLY A 67 -6.16 -8.35 16.33
CA GLY A 67 -7.05 -8.91 15.30
C GLY A 67 -6.39 -9.44 14.01
N THR A 68 -5.41 -8.73 13.43
CA THR A 68 -4.75 -9.03 12.15
C THR A 68 -3.27 -9.35 12.27
N GLY A 69 -2.69 -9.44 13.47
CA GLY A 69 -1.24 -9.58 13.63
C GLY A 69 -0.61 -10.78 12.93
N SER A 70 -1.39 -11.84 12.65
CA SER A 70 -0.97 -13.01 11.85
C SER A 70 -1.21 -12.85 10.34
N CYS A 71 -2.01 -11.86 9.94
CA CYS A 71 -2.37 -11.55 8.57
C CYS A 71 -2.47 -10.03 8.35
N PRO A 72 -1.34 -9.29 8.30
CA PRO A 72 -1.38 -7.84 8.07
C PRO A 72 -2.11 -7.48 6.78
N HIS A 73 -1.88 -8.27 5.73
CA HIS A 73 -2.53 -8.10 4.43
C HIS A 73 -4.07 -8.20 4.48
N CYS A 74 -4.63 -8.99 5.41
CA CYS A 74 -6.09 -9.10 5.59
C CYS A 74 -6.72 -7.78 6.05
N GLY A 75 -5.98 -6.94 6.78
CA GLY A 75 -6.48 -5.67 7.31
C GLY A 75 -6.46 -4.52 6.30
N SER A 76 -6.13 -4.75 5.04
CA SER A 76 -5.97 -3.67 4.05
C SER A 76 -7.30 -3.34 3.36
N GLY A 77 -8.20 -2.71 4.09
CA GLY A 77 -9.50 -2.25 3.61
C GLY A 77 -9.48 -1.05 2.66
N ASN A 78 -10.67 -0.53 2.39
CA ASN A 78 -10.90 0.66 1.57
C ASN A 78 -10.99 1.97 2.38
N GLY A 79 -11.06 1.91 3.72
CA GLY A 79 -10.95 3.09 4.58
C GLY A 79 -9.59 3.77 4.48
N VAL A 80 -9.49 5.00 5.00
CA VAL A 80 -8.30 5.86 4.85
C VAL A 80 -7.00 5.13 5.20
N CYS A 81 -6.97 4.33 6.27
CA CYS A 81 -5.79 3.57 6.67
C CYS A 81 -5.92 2.06 6.47
N GLY A 82 -6.87 1.64 5.64
CA GLY A 82 -7.26 0.22 5.49
C GLY A 82 -8.42 -0.19 6.39
N ASP A 83 -9.11 0.77 6.99
CA ASP A 83 -10.24 0.52 7.88
C ASP A 83 -11.44 -0.08 7.14
N GLY A 84 -12.12 -1.04 7.75
CA GLY A 84 -13.32 -1.70 7.22
C GLY A 84 -13.08 -2.50 5.93
N GLY A 85 -14.13 -3.14 5.41
CA GLY A 85 -14.13 -3.73 4.07
C GLY A 85 -13.31 -5.01 3.88
N GLN A 86 -12.48 -5.41 4.84
CA GLN A 86 -11.73 -6.68 4.84
C GLN A 86 -11.66 -7.27 6.27
N TRP A 87 -11.04 -8.45 6.45
CA TRP A 87 -11.02 -9.12 7.76
C TRP A 87 -9.92 -8.59 8.71
N PRO A 88 -10.26 -8.29 9.98
CA PRO A 88 -11.59 -8.23 10.56
C PRO A 88 -12.29 -6.93 10.16
N GLY A 89 -13.57 -7.00 9.81
CA GLY A 89 -14.33 -5.83 9.33
C GLY A 89 -14.52 -4.71 10.36
N SER A 90 -14.07 -4.93 11.60
CA SER A 90 -14.07 -3.97 12.69
C SER A 90 -12.72 -3.29 12.93
N ASN A 91 -11.73 -3.48 12.05
CA ASN A 91 -10.43 -2.82 12.15
C ASN A 91 -10.57 -1.29 12.04
N TYR A 92 -9.82 -0.57 12.87
CA TYR A 92 -9.78 0.89 12.88
C TYR A 92 -8.36 1.40 13.12
N TYR A 93 -7.54 1.33 12.07
CA TYR A 93 -6.16 1.81 12.05
C TYR A 93 -6.04 3.33 11.99
N ALA A 94 -7.00 4.03 11.36
CA ALA A 94 -7.01 5.48 11.32
C ALA A 94 -7.07 6.12 12.72
N GLY A 95 -7.59 5.42 13.74
CA GLY A 95 -7.52 5.85 15.14
C GLY A 95 -6.31 5.33 15.92
N ALA A 96 -5.62 4.32 15.40
CA ALA A 96 -4.52 3.62 16.05
C ALA A 96 -3.16 4.30 15.76
N VAL A 97 -3.07 5.62 16.01
CA VAL A 97 -1.84 6.39 15.75
C VAL A 97 -0.67 5.87 16.59
N GLN A 98 0.38 5.42 15.93
CA GLN A 98 1.57 4.84 16.56
C GLN A 98 2.72 5.84 16.68
N GLN A 99 3.77 5.43 17.38
CA GLN A 99 5.05 6.14 17.32
C GLN A 99 5.65 6.03 15.91
N PRO A 100 6.35 7.06 15.41
CA PRO A 100 7.04 6.99 14.13
C PRO A 100 7.92 5.75 14.01
N GLN A 101 7.60 4.88 13.05
CA GLN A 101 8.35 3.66 12.78
C GLN A 101 9.61 3.97 11.96
N ARG A 102 9.62 5.07 11.20
CA ARG A 102 10.77 5.55 10.45
C ARG A 102 10.94 7.07 10.56
N THR A 103 12.19 7.51 10.44
CA THR A 103 12.55 8.91 10.28
C THR A 103 13.19 9.10 8.91
N TYR A 104 12.69 10.06 8.15
CA TYR A 104 13.27 10.51 6.90
C TYR A 104 13.77 11.95 6.99
N THR A 105 14.54 12.36 6.00
CA THR A 105 14.95 13.76 5.80
C THR A 105 14.21 14.32 4.61
N ALA A 106 13.71 15.55 4.70
CA ALA A 106 13.07 16.23 3.57
C ALA A 106 14.00 16.22 2.34
N GLY A 107 13.45 15.95 1.17
CA GLY A 107 14.20 15.84 -0.09
C GLY A 107 14.96 14.53 -0.30
N SER A 108 15.08 13.67 0.72
CA SER A 108 15.80 12.39 0.59
C SER A 108 15.08 11.40 -0.32
N ILE A 109 15.86 10.51 -0.93
CA ILE A 109 15.35 9.33 -1.64
C ILE A 109 15.17 8.23 -0.60
N VAL A 110 13.98 7.67 -0.54
CA VAL A 110 13.62 6.56 0.37
C VAL A 110 13.14 5.37 -0.45
N ARG A 111 13.39 4.16 0.03
CA ARG A 111 12.85 2.94 -0.56
C ARG A 111 11.62 2.51 0.23
N LEU A 112 10.47 2.49 -0.43
CA LEU A 112 9.24 1.97 0.11
C LEU A 112 9.07 0.52 -0.34
N GLU A 113 8.54 -0.33 0.55
CA GLU A 113 8.35 -1.75 0.29
C GLU A 113 6.89 -2.13 0.53
N VAL A 114 6.29 -2.79 -0.46
CA VAL A 114 4.94 -3.36 -0.36
C VAL A 114 4.99 -4.86 -0.61
N SER A 115 4.34 -5.64 0.22
CA SER A 115 4.21 -7.10 0.06
C SER A 115 2.81 -7.42 -0.38
N MET A 116 2.69 -8.33 -1.34
CA MET A 116 1.43 -8.66 -1.97
C MET A 116 1.38 -10.17 -2.23
N ASN A 117 0.29 -10.81 -1.84
CA ASN A 117 0.16 -12.26 -1.98
C ASN A 117 -0.43 -12.67 -3.35
N VAL A 118 -1.10 -11.75 -4.04
CA VAL A 118 -1.71 -11.95 -5.36
C VAL A 118 -1.57 -10.65 -6.14
N ASN A 119 -1.29 -10.78 -7.44
CA ASN A 119 -1.18 -9.64 -8.35
C ASN A 119 -2.53 -9.32 -8.99
N HIS A 120 -3.18 -8.27 -8.52
CA HIS A 120 -4.44 -7.77 -9.06
C HIS A 120 -4.27 -6.62 -10.06
N LYS A 121 -3.05 -6.45 -10.58
CA LYS A 121 -2.68 -5.39 -11.51
C LYS A 121 -2.90 -3.99 -10.89
N GLY A 122 -3.06 -2.95 -11.69
CA GLY A 122 -3.26 -1.59 -11.24
C GLY A 122 -1.93 -0.88 -10.93
N HIS A 123 -1.95 0.01 -9.95
CA HIS A 123 -0.78 0.83 -9.62
C HIS A 123 -0.73 1.18 -8.13
N HIS A 124 0.40 1.70 -7.69
CA HIS A 124 0.68 2.09 -6.32
C HIS A 124 0.96 3.58 -6.26
N GLU A 125 0.35 4.25 -5.30
CA GLU A 125 0.63 5.64 -4.95
C GLU A 125 0.90 5.74 -3.45
N PHE A 126 1.69 6.76 -3.11
CA PHE A 126 1.99 7.08 -1.73
C PHE A 126 1.75 8.57 -1.48
N PHE A 127 1.20 8.86 -0.31
CA PHE A 127 0.86 10.21 0.11
C PHE A 127 1.31 10.42 1.55
N ILE A 128 1.63 11.65 1.95
CA ILE A 128 1.88 11.98 3.35
C ILE A 128 0.87 13.02 3.83
N CYS A 129 0.29 12.78 4.99
CA CYS A 129 -0.35 13.80 5.80
C CYS A 129 0.70 14.34 6.79
N ASP A 130 0.90 15.65 6.84
CA ASP A 130 1.94 16.30 7.69
C ASP A 130 1.61 16.32 9.19
N ARG A 131 0.53 15.64 9.57
CA ARG A 131 0.08 15.37 10.94
C ARG A 131 -0.35 13.91 11.04
N PRO A 132 -0.48 13.34 12.24
CA PRO A 132 -1.11 12.03 12.38
C PRO A 132 -2.55 12.07 11.88
N ILE A 133 -2.93 11.05 11.11
CA ILE A 133 -4.34 10.74 10.85
C ILE A 133 -4.84 9.98 12.07
N SER A 134 -5.72 10.61 12.86
CA SER A 134 -6.38 10.01 14.05
C SER A 134 -7.87 9.70 13.82
N SER A 135 -8.39 10.08 12.66
CA SER A 135 -9.72 9.74 12.15
C SER A 135 -9.78 10.03 10.66
N SER A 136 -10.81 9.51 9.98
CA SER A 136 -11.03 9.77 8.55
C SER A 136 -11.36 11.23 8.24
N SER A 137 -11.76 12.03 9.25
CA SER A 137 -12.15 13.43 9.05
C SER A 137 -10.94 14.31 8.71
N GLY A 138 -11.02 15.02 7.59
CA GLY A 138 -9.96 15.91 7.11
C GLY A 138 -8.69 15.18 6.65
N ALA A 139 -8.72 13.85 6.56
CA ALA A 139 -7.54 13.04 6.26
C ALA A 139 -7.18 13.10 4.77
N VAL A 140 -8.19 13.06 3.88
CA VAL A 140 -8.00 13.11 2.43
C VAL A 140 -7.39 14.45 2.01
N GLU A 141 -7.92 15.56 2.52
CA GLU A 141 -7.41 16.90 2.23
C GLU A 141 -5.96 17.06 2.68
N CYS A 142 -5.60 16.45 3.81
CA CYS A 142 -4.23 16.42 4.31
C CYS A 142 -3.30 15.62 3.38
N LEU A 143 -3.71 14.41 2.96
CA LEU A 143 -2.96 13.54 2.08
C LEU A 143 -2.76 14.14 0.68
N GLN A 144 -3.76 14.87 0.17
CA GLN A 144 -3.69 15.56 -1.12
C GLN A 144 -2.64 16.68 -1.16
N LYS A 145 -2.13 17.13 -0.01
CA LYS A 145 -1.08 18.16 0.06
C LYS A 145 0.30 17.62 -0.31
N TRP A 146 0.59 16.35 0.01
CA TRP A 146 1.92 15.77 -0.17
C TRP A 146 1.89 14.41 -0.89
N PRO A 147 1.51 14.35 -2.18
CA PRO A 147 1.75 13.17 -3.00
C PRO A 147 3.26 12.93 -3.16
N LEU A 148 3.68 11.68 -3.06
CA LEU A 148 5.08 11.30 -3.27
C LEU A 148 5.30 11.05 -4.74
N MET A 149 6.46 11.52 -5.23
CA MET A 149 6.89 11.27 -6.60
C MET A 149 7.93 10.17 -6.60
N ARG A 150 7.84 9.29 -7.59
CA ARG A 150 8.88 8.30 -7.83
C ARG A 150 10.17 9.01 -8.19
N VAL A 151 11.29 8.38 -7.85
CA VAL A 151 12.58 8.83 -8.34
C VAL A 151 12.71 8.40 -9.81
N PRO A 152 13.08 9.30 -10.74
CA PRO A 152 13.34 8.94 -12.12
C PRO A 152 14.39 7.81 -12.23
N PRO A 153 14.18 6.80 -13.08
CA PRO A 153 15.10 5.67 -13.24
C PRO A 153 16.56 6.09 -13.42
N GLU A 154 16.81 7.15 -14.20
CA GLU A 154 18.13 7.69 -14.51
C GLU A 154 18.88 8.30 -13.31
N GLU A 155 18.17 8.67 -12.23
CA GLU A 155 18.80 9.09 -10.97
C GLU A 155 19.26 7.91 -10.11
N VAL A 156 18.74 6.71 -10.37
CA VAL A 156 18.98 5.49 -9.59
C VAL A 156 19.90 4.52 -10.31
N HIS A 157 19.74 4.42 -11.62
CA HIS A 157 20.39 3.46 -12.50
C HIS A 157 20.83 4.14 -13.79
N ASN A 158 21.95 3.71 -14.35
CA ASN A 158 22.47 4.20 -15.63
C ASN A 158 22.28 3.19 -16.78
N ASP A 159 21.64 2.06 -16.50
CA ASP A 159 21.60 0.89 -17.39
C ASP A 159 20.20 0.26 -17.50
N CYS A 160 19.14 0.98 -17.13
CA CYS A 160 17.77 0.50 -17.29
C CYS A 160 17.47 0.16 -18.76
N ARG A 161 16.81 -0.97 -18.98
CA ARG A 161 16.42 -1.45 -20.32
C ARG A 161 14.91 -1.60 -20.42
N ALA A 162 14.41 -1.75 -21.64
CA ALA A 162 13.01 -2.08 -21.83
C ALA A 162 12.67 -3.42 -21.16
N ASN A 163 11.58 -3.47 -20.39
CA ASN A 163 11.15 -4.62 -19.59
C ASN A 163 12.17 -5.06 -18.53
N ASP A 164 12.97 -4.12 -18.01
CA ASP A 164 13.88 -4.39 -16.90
C ASP A 164 13.10 -4.92 -15.68
N PRO A 165 13.57 -5.99 -15.01
CA PRO A 165 12.88 -6.56 -13.86
C PRO A 165 13.00 -5.70 -12.60
N ARG A 166 13.93 -4.73 -12.54
CA ARG A 166 14.08 -3.83 -11.39
C ARG A 166 12.92 -2.84 -11.36
N GLU A 167 12.25 -2.73 -10.22
CA GLU A 167 11.04 -1.91 -10.09
C GLU A 167 11.32 -0.42 -10.35
N ASP A 168 12.49 0.07 -9.93
CA ASP A 168 12.97 1.43 -10.14
C ASP A 168 13.21 1.76 -11.63
N CYS A 169 13.37 0.76 -12.50
CA CYS A 169 13.60 0.96 -13.93
C CYS A 169 12.34 1.17 -14.76
N GLN A 170 11.15 0.97 -14.19
CA GLN A 170 9.89 1.26 -14.89
C GLN A 170 9.85 2.75 -15.29
N PRO A 171 9.53 3.13 -16.54
CA PRO A 171 9.46 4.52 -16.96
C PRO A 171 8.48 5.33 -16.11
N ILE A 172 8.77 6.59 -15.85
CA ILE A 172 7.85 7.49 -15.15
C ILE A 172 6.61 7.74 -16.03
N ASP A 173 5.40 7.68 -15.45
CA ASP A 173 4.22 8.23 -16.13
C ASP A 173 4.33 9.76 -16.09
N PRO A 174 4.49 10.44 -17.24
CA PRO A 174 4.60 11.90 -17.26
C PRO A 174 3.33 12.60 -16.75
N ASN A 175 2.17 11.93 -16.79
CA ASN A 175 0.90 12.47 -16.31
C ASN A 175 0.70 12.28 -14.80
N PHE A 176 1.22 11.18 -14.27
CA PHE A 176 1.07 10.79 -12.87
C PHE A 176 2.39 10.24 -12.30
N PRO A 177 3.41 11.10 -12.08
CA PRO A 177 4.77 10.67 -11.74
C PRO A 177 4.92 9.99 -10.37
N GLY A 178 3.87 10.00 -9.54
CA GLY A 178 3.81 9.22 -8.29
C GLY A 178 3.40 7.76 -8.49
N ARG A 179 2.81 7.41 -9.64
CA ARG A 179 2.29 6.06 -9.89
C ARG A 179 3.41 5.10 -10.25
N TRP A 180 3.47 4.01 -9.50
CA TRP A 180 4.23 2.84 -9.88
C TRP A 180 3.26 1.74 -10.28
N TYR A 181 3.36 1.24 -11.50
CA TYR A 181 2.42 0.26 -12.02
C TYR A 181 2.90 -1.14 -11.69
N HIS A 182 1.97 -2.05 -11.43
CA HIS A 182 2.35 -3.38 -10.98
C HIS A 182 2.87 -4.25 -12.16
N PRO A 183 4.11 -4.79 -12.11
CA PRO A 183 4.61 -5.75 -13.11
C PRO A 183 3.93 -7.11 -12.97
N PRO A 184 3.99 -8.01 -13.95
CA PRO A 184 3.54 -9.39 -13.77
C PRO A 184 4.29 -10.11 -12.64
N GLY A 185 3.64 -11.09 -12.01
CA GLY A 185 4.22 -11.92 -10.95
C GLY A 185 3.85 -11.46 -9.53
N MET A 186 4.14 -12.32 -8.55
CA MET A 186 3.91 -12.05 -7.13
C MET A 186 5.26 -11.83 -6.46
N SER A 187 5.40 -10.75 -5.69
CA SER A 187 6.62 -10.49 -4.94
C SER A 187 6.41 -9.39 -3.90
N VAL A 188 7.44 -9.24 -3.08
CA VAL A 188 7.69 -8.00 -2.36
C VAL A 188 8.28 -7.00 -3.35
N HIS A 189 7.64 -5.84 -3.49
CA HIS A 189 8.08 -4.78 -4.40
C HIS A 189 8.76 -3.66 -3.66
N ARG A 190 9.90 -3.22 -4.20
CA ARG A 190 10.74 -2.18 -3.60
C ARG A 190 10.94 -1.03 -4.57
N ILE A 191 10.33 0.12 -4.28
CA ILE A 191 10.35 1.26 -5.19
C ILE A 191 10.85 2.50 -4.46
N ARG A 192 11.69 3.29 -5.13
CA ARG A 192 12.22 4.54 -4.59
C ARG A 192 11.30 5.72 -4.87
N TYR A 193 11.04 6.46 -3.80
CA TYR A 193 10.28 7.70 -3.80
C TYR A 193 11.10 8.82 -3.18
N ARG A 194 10.77 10.07 -3.52
CA ARG A 194 11.39 11.24 -2.92
C ARG A 194 10.47 11.84 -1.85
N ILE A 195 11.00 12.04 -0.65
CA ILE A 195 10.30 12.82 0.39
C ILE A 195 10.24 14.28 -0.06
N PRO A 196 9.09 14.96 0.00
CA PRO A 196 8.99 16.37 -0.39
C PRO A 196 10.00 17.24 0.35
N LYS A 197 10.67 18.15 -0.36
CA LYS A 197 11.77 18.98 0.18
C LYS A 197 11.32 19.95 1.28
N ASP A 198 10.06 20.34 1.25
CA ASP A 198 9.46 21.33 2.14
C ASP A 198 8.61 20.69 3.25
N LEU A 199 8.55 19.35 3.31
CA LEU A 199 7.80 18.64 4.33
C LEU A 199 8.64 18.48 5.60
N GLN A 200 8.08 18.85 6.75
CA GLN A 200 8.63 18.55 8.07
C GLN A 200 7.49 18.20 9.01
N CYS A 201 7.68 17.14 9.80
CA CYS A 201 6.69 16.69 10.76
C CYS A 201 7.34 15.81 11.83
N SER A 202 6.99 16.06 13.10
CA SER A 202 7.44 15.23 14.22
C SER A 202 6.74 13.87 14.26
N ARG A 203 5.46 13.85 13.86
CA ARG A 203 4.62 12.67 13.63
C ARG A 203 3.71 12.96 12.44
N CYS A 204 3.78 12.12 11.43
CA CYS A 204 3.00 12.22 10.21
C CYS A 204 2.61 10.84 9.73
N THR A 205 1.53 10.76 8.97
CA THR A 205 1.02 9.50 8.45
C THR A 205 1.32 9.40 6.96
N LEU A 206 2.04 8.36 6.56
CA LEU A 206 2.24 7.95 5.17
C LEU A 206 1.14 6.96 4.80
N GLN A 207 0.37 7.26 3.76
CA GLN A 207 -0.62 6.35 3.19
C GLN A 207 -0.04 5.67 1.94
N TRP A 208 -0.23 4.37 1.84
CA TRP A 208 -0.17 3.63 0.58
C TRP A 208 -1.58 3.41 0.06
N PHE A 209 -1.75 3.59 -1.25
CA PHE A 209 -2.97 3.34 -1.97
C PHE A 209 -2.68 2.45 -3.17
N TRP A 210 -3.43 1.35 -3.30
CA TRP A 210 -3.39 0.45 -4.43
C TRP A 210 -4.80 0.19 -4.97
N PRO A 211 -5.22 0.93 -6.01
CA PRO A 211 -6.36 0.54 -6.83
C PRO A 211 -5.93 -0.57 -7.80
N THR A 212 -6.61 -1.70 -7.70
CA THR A 212 -6.39 -2.84 -8.59
C THR A 212 -6.99 -2.60 -9.98
N SER A 213 -6.86 -3.58 -10.87
CA SER A 213 -7.46 -3.54 -12.22
C SER A 213 -7.91 -4.91 -12.73
N ASN A 214 -8.17 -5.85 -11.81
CA ASN A 214 -8.68 -7.18 -12.10
C ASN A 214 -10.20 -7.20 -12.36
N SER A 215 -10.96 -6.36 -11.65
CA SER A 215 -12.42 -6.31 -11.63
C SER A 215 -12.94 -5.11 -12.42
N ALA A 216 -12.57 -3.92 -11.97
CA ALA A 216 -12.77 -2.66 -12.68
C ALA A 216 -11.50 -1.80 -12.57
N PRO A 217 -11.13 -1.08 -13.63
CA PRO A 217 -9.99 -0.16 -13.61
C PRO A 217 -10.36 1.15 -12.89
N TYR A 218 -9.50 1.62 -12.00
CA TYR A 218 -9.66 2.93 -11.36
C TYR A 218 -9.69 4.10 -12.35
N ASP A 219 -8.74 4.13 -13.29
CA ASP A 219 -8.63 5.19 -14.29
C ASP A 219 -8.21 4.60 -15.64
N PRO A 220 -9.15 3.96 -16.37
CA PRO A 220 -8.84 3.26 -17.62
C PRO A 220 -8.28 4.17 -18.71
N VAL A 221 -8.64 5.46 -18.70
CA VAL A 221 -8.16 6.44 -19.68
C VAL A 221 -6.69 6.74 -19.42
N SER A 222 -6.32 7.09 -18.18
CA SER A 222 -4.92 7.33 -17.83
C SER A 222 -4.06 6.10 -18.07
N TYR A 223 -4.54 4.91 -17.69
CA TYR A 223 -3.82 3.65 -17.88
C TYR A 223 -3.61 3.36 -19.36
N SER A 224 -4.61 3.62 -20.20
CA SER A 224 -4.49 3.46 -21.65
C SER A 224 -3.47 4.42 -22.25
N CYS A 225 -3.40 5.65 -21.75
CA CYS A 225 -2.40 6.63 -22.18
C CYS A 225 -0.98 6.25 -21.75
N TYR A 226 -0.81 5.81 -20.50
CA TYR A 226 0.48 5.33 -20.03
C TYR A 226 0.91 4.04 -20.72
N GLN A 227 -0.01 3.12 -21.00
CA GLN A 227 0.28 1.92 -21.79
C GLN A 227 0.80 2.27 -23.20
N ARG A 228 0.17 3.24 -23.87
CA ARG A 228 0.64 3.75 -25.16
C ARG A 228 2.04 4.36 -25.05
N HIS A 229 2.31 5.09 -23.96
CA HIS A 229 3.62 5.65 -23.68
C HIS A 229 4.68 4.55 -23.47
N LEU A 230 4.41 3.56 -22.63
CA LEU A 230 5.30 2.40 -22.42
C LEU A 230 5.64 1.68 -23.72
N LYS A 231 4.63 1.40 -24.56
CA LYS A 231 4.84 0.80 -25.89
C LYS A 231 5.78 1.64 -26.77
N SER A 232 5.63 2.97 -26.74
CA SER A 232 6.51 3.87 -27.50
C SER A 232 7.98 3.82 -27.03
N LEU A 233 8.21 3.39 -25.78
CA LEU A 233 9.53 3.18 -25.19
C LEU A 233 10.03 1.73 -25.32
N GLY A 234 9.30 0.85 -26.02
CA GLY A 234 9.66 -0.55 -26.20
C GLY A 234 9.29 -1.48 -25.03
N TRP A 235 8.52 -1.01 -24.06
CA TRP A 235 8.02 -1.82 -22.94
C TRP A 235 6.76 -2.58 -23.38
N ALA A 236 6.92 -3.85 -23.74
CA ALA A 236 5.88 -4.67 -24.38
C ALA A 236 5.31 -5.78 -23.48
N SER A 237 5.99 -6.14 -22.39
CA SER A 237 5.61 -7.25 -21.50
C SER A 237 4.86 -6.81 -20.24
N PHE A 238 4.28 -5.60 -20.27
CA PHE A 238 3.78 -4.93 -19.08
C PHE A 238 2.24 -4.86 -19.08
N ASP A 239 1.59 -5.72 -18.28
CA ASP A 239 0.14 -5.88 -18.21
C ASP A 239 -0.42 -5.52 -16.82
N PHE A 240 -0.65 -4.23 -16.61
CA PHE A 240 -1.17 -3.65 -15.36
C PHE A 240 -2.64 -3.23 -15.44
N CYS A 241 -3.29 -3.39 -16.58
CA CYS A 241 -4.70 -3.03 -16.75
C CYS A 241 -5.47 -3.95 -17.70
N GLY A 242 -4.86 -5.02 -18.19
CA GLY A 242 -5.52 -6.11 -18.90
C GLY A 242 -6.45 -5.66 -20.01
N TRP A 243 -7.62 -6.28 -20.04
CA TRP A 243 -8.67 -6.01 -21.02
C TRP A 243 -9.21 -4.57 -20.95
N ALA A 244 -9.02 -3.88 -19.82
CA ALA A 244 -9.55 -2.55 -19.63
C ALA A 244 -8.79 -1.48 -20.42
N CYS A 245 -7.53 -1.73 -20.77
CA CYS A 245 -6.70 -0.79 -21.53
C CYS A 245 -6.66 -1.10 -23.02
N SER A 246 -6.70 -0.04 -23.83
CA SER A 246 -6.40 -0.11 -25.25
C SER A 246 -5.88 1.22 -25.72
N ASP A 247 -5.02 1.22 -26.75
CA ASP A 247 -4.47 2.48 -27.24
C ASP A 247 -5.60 3.42 -27.69
N SER A 248 -6.67 2.91 -28.29
CA SER A 248 -7.86 3.69 -28.69
C SER A 248 -8.58 4.44 -27.55
N LYS A 249 -8.41 4.03 -26.28
CA LYS A 249 -9.02 4.68 -25.11
C LYS A 249 -8.22 5.87 -24.60
N CYS A 250 -7.01 6.09 -25.09
CA CYS A 250 -6.25 7.29 -24.79
C CYS A 250 -6.62 8.42 -25.79
N PRO A 251 -7.27 9.51 -25.34
CA PRO A 251 -7.62 10.62 -26.21
C PRO A 251 -6.38 11.39 -26.66
N THR A 252 -6.51 12.12 -27.77
CA THR A 252 -5.49 13.02 -28.29
C THR A 252 -6.15 14.37 -28.62
N PRO A 253 -5.88 15.46 -27.87
CA PRO A 253 -4.98 15.52 -26.72
C PRO A 253 -5.54 14.84 -25.47
N TYR A 254 -4.67 14.31 -24.62
CA TYR A 254 -5.00 13.88 -23.27
C TYR A 254 -4.64 15.00 -22.29
N THR A 255 -5.61 15.39 -21.47
CA THR A 255 -5.39 16.31 -20.36
C THR A 255 -5.55 15.53 -19.06
N PRO A 256 -4.46 15.28 -18.31
CA PRO A 256 -4.54 14.48 -17.11
C PRO A 256 -5.28 15.23 -15.99
N GLY A 257 -5.92 14.45 -15.12
CA GLY A 257 -6.43 14.95 -13.84
C GLY A 257 -5.28 15.37 -12.92
N ARG A 258 -5.62 15.97 -11.77
CA ARG A 258 -4.61 16.29 -10.77
C ARG A 258 -4.21 15.02 -10.02
N ASN A 259 -2.91 14.84 -9.76
CA ASN A 259 -2.41 13.79 -8.87
C ASN A 259 -2.85 14.11 -7.42
N ARG A 260 -3.83 13.37 -6.91
CA ARG A 260 -4.48 13.62 -5.61
C ARG A 260 -4.83 12.28 -4.97
N ALA A 261 -4.61 12.17 -3.66
CA ALA A 261 -5.11 11.06 -2.85
C ALA A 261 -6.63 10.91 -3.06
N PRO A 262 -7.12 9.73 -3.50
CA PRO A 262 -8.54 9.55 -3.74
C PRO A 262 -9.32 9.49 -2.42
N ASP A 263 -10.54 10.03 -2.46
CA ASP A 263 -11.44 10.05 -1.32
C ASP A 263 -12.19 8.71 -1.20
N PRO A 264 -11.98 7.93 -0.12
CA PRO A 264 -12.65 6.64 0.05
C PRO A 264 -14.16 6.77 0.26
N SER A 265 -14.70 7.95 0.61
CA SER A 265 -16.13 8.17 0.80
C SER A 265 -16.95 8.16 -0.48
N VAL A 266 -16.31 8.38 -1.64
CA VAL A 266 -16.97 8.48 -2.94
C VAL A 266 -17.42 7.10 -3.45
N GLY A 267 -16.93 6.02 -2.84
CA GLY A 267 -17.10 4.67 -3.36
C GLY A 267 -16.27 4.47 -4.62
N SER A 268 -15.42 3.45 -4.63
CA SER A 268 -14.45 3.24 -5.70
C SER A 268 -15.10 2.62 -6.95
N GLY A 269 -15.95 1.60 -6.79
CA GLY A 269 -16.44 0.81 -7.93
C GLY A 269 -15.35 -0.05 -8.58
N TYR A 270 -14.19 -0.14 -7.94
CA TYR A 270 -13.04 -1.00 -8.24
C TYR A 270 -12.53 -1.58 -6.91
N GLU A 271 -11.79 -2.68 -6.96
CA GLU A 271 -11.12 -3.21 -5.76
C GLU A 271 -9.90 -2.35 -5.42
N GLU A 272 -9.75 -1.99 -4.16
CA GLU A 272 -8.67 -1.13 -3.68
C GLU A 272 -8.17 -1.56 -2.29
N PHE A 273 -6.91 -1.22 -2.01
CA PHE A 273 -6.25 -1.48 -0.74
C PHE A 273 -5.57 -0.20 -0.24
N ARG A 274 -5.67 0.05 1.06
CA ARG A 274 -5.01 1.17 1.72
C ARG A 274 -4.32 0.71 2.99
N ASN A 275 -3.16 1.28 3.29
CA ASN A 275 -2.55 1.20 4.62
C ASN A 275 -1.91 2.52 5.00
N CYS A 276 -1.82 2.75 6.30
CA CYS A 276 -1.06 3.86 6.87
C CYS A 276 0.17 3.37 7.60
N ALA A 277 1.21 4.19 7.63
CA ALA A 277 2.41 4.02 8.45
C ALA A 277 2.76 5.35 9.11
N ASP A 278 3.07 5.34 10.40
CA ASP A 278 3.47 6.54 11.12
C ASP A 278 4.98 6.78 10.97
N ILE A 279 5.35 7.99 10.56
CA ILE A 279 6.72 8.39 10.25
C ILE A 279 7.06 9.77 10.85
N ARG A 280 8.34 10.13 10.77
CA ARG A 280 8.87 11.46 11.09
C ARG A 280 9.64 11.99 9.89
N VAL A 281 9.52 13.28 9.59
CA VAL A 281 10.32 13.95 8.56
C VAL A 281 11.09 15.12 9.17
N LEU A 282 12.42 15.03 9.13
CA LEU A 282 13.34 16.09 9.54
C LEU A 282 13.50 17.12 8.42
N ALA A 283 13.90 18.35 8.76
CA ALA A 283 14.30 19.34 7.76
C ALA A 283 15.50 18.84 6.93
N SER A 284 15.61 19.34 5.70
CA SER A 284 16.76 19.12 4.82
C SER A 284 18.06 19.51 5.52
N ALA A 285 19.12 18.70 5.37
CA ALA A 285 20.41 18.84 6.08
C ALA A 285 21.25 20.11 5.74
N GLY A 286 20.66 21.10 5.06
CA GLY A 286 21.25 22.42 4.79
C GLY A 286 20.24 23.55 4.89
N GLY A 287 19.02 23.28 5.38
CA GLY A 287 18.02 24.31 5.62
C GLY A 287 18.33 25.05 6.92
N LEU A 288 19.00 26.20 6.81
CA LEU A 288 18.71 27.29 7.75
C LEU A 288 17.18 27.44 7.79
N PRO A 289 16.54 27.53 8.97
CA PRO A 289 15.10 27.73 9.01
C PRO A 289 14.76 28.97 8.19
N THR A 290 13.97 28.80 7.14
CA THR A 290 13.35 29.93 6.45
C THR A 290 12.63 30.73 7.53
N PRO A 291 12.94 32.02 7.72
CA PRO A 291 12.23 32.84 8.69
C PRO A 291 10.73 32.73 8.40
N ALA A 292 9.95 32.44 9.44
CA ALA A 292 8.50 32.55 9.35
C ALA A 292 8.14 33.91 8.72
N PRO A 293 7.11 34.01 7.85
CA PRO A 293 6.67 35.29 7.33
C PRO A 293 6.45 36.24 8.51
N VAL A 294 7.24 37.30 8.57
CA VAL A 294 7.05 38.36 9.57
C VAL A 294 5.62 38.87 9.37
N PRO A 295 4.76 38.88 10.40
CA PRO A 295 3.45 39.48 10.28
C PRO A 295 3.66 40.95 9.87
N VAL A 296 3.16 41.32 8.70
CA VAL A 296 3.15 42.72 8.26
C VAL A 296 2.34 43.47 9.31
N ARG A 297 3.01 44.28 10.13
CA ARG A 297 2.35 45.14 11.10
C ARG A 297 1.52 46.15 10.31
N SER A 298 0.20 46.07 10.46
CA SER A 298 -0.70 47.17 10.12
C SER A 298 -0.25 48.45 10.84
N PRO A 299 -0.36 49.64 10.22
CA PRO A 299 -0.03 50.90 10.87
C PRO A 299 -0.83 51.10 12.16
N ALA A 300 -0.13 51.46 13.23
CA ALA A 300 -0.69 51.70 14.55
C ALA A 300 -1.64 52.91 14.54
N ALA A 301 -2.80 52.75 15.19
CA ALA A 301 -3.65 53.85 15.59
C ALA A 301 -2.98 54.69 16.70
N PRO A 302 -3.22 56.01 16.78
CA PRO A 302 -2.61 56.87 17.78
C PRO A 302 -3.10 56.54 19.20
N THR A 303 -2.14 56.41 20.12
CA THR A 303 -2.35 56.13 21.55
C THR A 303 -2.82 57.39 22.30
N PRO A 304 -3.85 57.33 23.17
CA PRO A 304 -4.21 58.42 24.06
C PRO A 304 -3.22 58.60 25.23
N ALA A 305 -3.17 59.84 25.74
CA ALA A 305 -2.30 60.33 26.81
C ALA A 305 -2.39 59.55 28.15
N PRO A 306 -1.33 59.59 28.98
CA PRO A 306 -1.24 58.80 30.21
C PRO A 306 -2.15 59.36 31.32
N VAL A 307 -2.97 58.49 31.90
CA VAL A 307 -3.74 58.75 33.13
C VAL A 307 -2.86 58.39 34.34
N ALA A 308 -2.84 59.28 35.33
CA ALA A 308 -2.05 59.16 36.55
C ALA A 308 -2.41 57.92 37.38
N THR A 309 -1.37 57.23 37.88
CA THR A 309 -1.49 56.04 38.74
C THR A 309 -1.65 56.42 40.21
N PRO A 310 -2.53 55.79 40.99
CA PRO A 310 -2.64 56.03 42.43
C PRO A 310 -1.49 55.38 43.21
N VAL A 311 -0.99 56.10 44.22
CA VAL A 311 0.06 55.65 45.17
C VAL A 311 -0.52 54.59 46.12
N GLN A 312 0.10 53.41 46.19
CA GLN A 312 -0.17 52.38 47.21
C GLN A 312 0.73 52.55 48.45
N PRO A 313 0.23 52.22 49.66
CA PRO A 313 1.00 52.27 50.91
C PRO A 313 1.96 51.08 51.07
N PRO A 314 2.99 51.20 51.95
CA PRO A 314 4.12 50.27 52.00
C PRO A 314 3.77 48.87 52.54
N ALA A 315 4.41 47.86 51.95
CA ALA A 315 4.30 46.46 52.30
C ALA A 315 4.99 46.09 53.63
N ARG A 316 4.42 45.10 54.33
CA ARG A 316 4.86 44.55 55.62
C ARG A 316 6.13 43.68 55.46
N PRO A 317 6.99 43.53 56.48
CA PRO A 317 8.23 42.75 56.37
C PRO A 317 7.95 41.24 56.21
N PRO A 318 8.80 40.50 55.48
CA PRO A 318 8.65 39.06 55.31
C PRO A 318 9.04 38.28 56.58
N ALA A 319 8.33 37.16 56.80
CA ALA A 319 8.60 36.20 57.87
C ALA A 319 9.89 35.40 57.62
N PRO A 320 10.57 34.89 58.68
CA PRO A 320 11.83 34.17 58.53
C PRO A 320 11.65 32.78 57.89
N ALA A 321 12.60 32.42 57.03
CA ALA A 321 12.65 31.17 56.28
C ALA A 321 12.89 29.94 57.18
N PRO A 322 12.34 28.76 56.83
CA PRO A 322 12.56 27.53 57.58
C PRO A 322 13.96 26.94 57.34
N ALA A 323 14.45 26.23 58.36
CA ALA A 323 15.79 25.62 58.41
C ALA A 323 16.02 24.54 57.32
N PRO A 324 17.26 24.36 56.85
CA PRO A 324 17.58 23.38 55.82
C PRO A 324 17.51 21.94 56.34
N MET A 325 16.95 21.04 55.52
CA MET A 325 16.93 19.59 55.75
C MET A 325 18.33 18.97 55.56
N PRO A 326 18.60 17.80 56.18
CA PRO A 326 19.92 17.18 56.12
C PRO A 326 20.27 16.66 54.71
N VAL A 327 21.51 16.94 54.31
CA VAL A 327 22.13 16.55 53.05
C VAL A 327 22.32 15.03 53.01
N ALA A 328 21.81 14.37 51.98
CA ALA A 328 22.10 12.96 51.71
C ALA A 328 23.56 12.80 51.24
N SER A 329 24.25 11.81 51.80
CA SER A 329 25.65 11.44 51.51
C SER A 329 25.90 11.19 50.01
N PRO A 330 27.11 11.49 49.50
CA PRO A 330 27.41 11.33 48.09
C PRO A 330 27.53 9.85 47.71
N VAL A 331 26.68 9.41 46.80
CA VAL A 331 26.82 8.10 46.13
C VAL A 331 28.02 8.19 45.17
N ARG A 332 28.99 7.30 45.38
CA ARG A 332 30.20 7.17 44.57
C ARG A 332 29.84 6.81 43.11
N PRO A 333 30.43 7.45 42.08
CA PRO A 333 30.20 7.06 40.70
C PRO A 333 30.82 5.67 40.42
N PRO A 334 30.21 4.84 39.55
CA PRO A 334 30.83 3.61 39.11
C PRO A 334 32.10 3.90 38.31
N ALA A 335 33.11 3.04 38.48
CA ALA A 335 34.42 3.15 37.86
C ALA A 335 34.31 3.15 36.31
N ARG A 336 35.18 3.96 35.68
CA ARG A 336 35.38 3.99 34.22
C ARG A 336 35.64 2.58 33.69
N ALA A 337 34.84 2.17 32.71
CA ALA A 337 35.15 1.03 31.85
C ALA A 337 36.42 1.33 31.03
N PRO A 338 37.31 0.33 30.81
CA PRO A 338 38.53 0.52 30.03
C PRO A 338 38.25 0.73 28.54
N ALA A 339 39.13 1.49 27.89
CA ALA A 339 39.07 1.84 26.47
C ALA A 339 39.13 0.58 25.56
N PRO A 340 38.46 0.59 24.39
CA PRO A 340 38.49 -0.55 23.47
C PRO A 340 39.87 -0.71 22.82
N ALA A 341 40.33 -1.96 22.77
CA ALA A 341 41.55 -2.37 22.07
C ALA A 341 41.37 -2.35 20.53
N PRO A 342 42.46 -2.31 19.74
CA PRO A 342 42.41 -2.25 18.28
C PRO A 342 41.71 -3.46 17.67
N VAL A 343 40.86 -3.20 16.67
CA VAL A 343 40.08 -4.20 15.92
C VAL A 343 41.02 -5.06 15.07
N MET A 344 41.04 -6.37 15.37
CA MET A 344 41.59 -7.42 14.49
C MET A 344 40.56 -7.78 13.39
N PRO A 345 41.01 -8.25 12.19
CA PRO A 345 40.12 -8.67 11.11
C PRO A 345 39.22 -9.83 11.52
N PRO A 346 38.00 -9.95 10.95
CA PRO A 346 37.01 -10.92 11.42
C PRO A 346 37.46 -12.36 11.16
N ALA A 347 37.56 -13.13 12.24
CA ALA A 347 37.62 -14.58 12.21
C ALA A 347 36.20 -15.15 12.28
N GLY A 348 35.88 -16.05 11.33
CA GLY A 348 34.97 -17.18 11.51
C GLY A 348 33.48 -16.91 11.73
N THR A 349 32.69 -17.19 10.70
CA THR A 349 31.27 -17.54 10.75
C THR A 349 30.95 -18.47 11.95
N PRO A 350 29.87 -18.26 12.72
CA PRO A 350 29.41 -19.26 13.69
C PRO A 350 29.06 -20.55 12.95
N ALA A 351 29.52 -21.68 13.48
CA ALA A 351 29.21 -22.99 12.93
C ALA A 351 27.68 -23.19 12.84
N PRO A 352 27.17 -23.82 11.77
CA PRO A 352 25.74 -24.07 11.62
C PRO A 352 25.27 -25.00 12.72
N SER A 353 24.28 -24.55 13.51
CA SER A 353 23.51 -25.43 14.37
C SER A 353 22.81 -26.46 13.49
N THR A 354 23.13 -27.73 13.70
CA THR A 354 22.66 -28.89 12.91
C THR A 354 21.20 -29.25 13.17
N GLY A 355 20.30 -28.26 13.18
CA GLY A 355 18.85 -28.46 13.27
C GLY A 355 18.23 -28.68 11.89
N THR A 356 17.30 -29.62 11.78
CA THR A 356 16.55 -29.85 10.54
C THR A 356 15.51 -28.74 10.33
N CYS A 357 15.47 -28.16 9.12
CA CYS A 357 14.47 -27.16 8.73
C CYS A 357 13.22 -27.87 8.19
N GLU A 358 12.07 -27.64 8.82
CA GLU A 358 10.79 -28.28 8.48
C GLU A 358 9.74 -27.25 8.05
N PRO A 359 8.76 -27.60 7.19
CA PRO A 359 7.70 -26.69 6.79
C PRO A 359 6.83 -26.19 7.97
N THR A 360 6.33 -24.96 7.86
CA THR A 360 5.34 -24.37 8.77
C THR A 360 3.95 -24.42 8.15
N GLY A 361 3.15 -25.40 8.57
CA GLY A 361 1.77 -25.60 8.12
C GLY A 361 1.61 -26.84 7.24
N ASP A 362 0.36 -27.20 6.95
CA ASP A 362 0.04 -28.34 6.09
C ASP A 362 -0.42 -27.85 4.71
N CYS A 363 0.05 -28.49 3.65
CA CYS A 363 -0.15 -28.10 2.25
C CYS A 363 -1.57 -28.46 1.73
N GLY A 364 -2.56 -28.45 2.61
CA GLY A 364 -3.86 -29.09 2.44
C GLY A 364 -4.90 -28.35 1.57
N GLY A 365 -4.51 -27.57 0.56
CA GLY A 365 -5.52 -26.84 -0.24
C GLY A 365 -5.09 -26.09 -1.50
N ALA A 366 -3.83 -26.19 -1.95
CA ALA A 366 -3.33 -25.54 -3.17
C ALA A 366 -2.43 -26.51 -3.94
N PRO A 367 -2.08 -26.29 -5.23
CA PRO A 367 -1.15 -27.16 -5.96
C PRO A 367 0.28 -26.87 -5.52
N CYS A 368 0.58 -27.04 -4.24
CA CYS A 368 1.93 -27.26 -3.75
C CYS A 368 2.14 -28.77 -3.70
N ASP A 369 3.14 -29.26 -4.44
CA ASP A 369 3.62 -30.63 -4.25
C ASP A 369 4.20 -30.73 -2.82
N PRO A 370 3.57 -31.48 -1.91
CA PRO A 370 4.02 -31.57 -0.52
C PRO A 370 5.44 -32.15 -0.43
N GLY A 371 5.81 -33.05 -1.35
CA GLY A 371 7.15 -33.63 -1.41
C GLY A 371 8.19 -32.59 -1.84
N ALA A 372 7.87 -31.77 -2.84
CA ALA A 372 8.75 -30.68 -3.28
C ALA A 372 8.92 -29.60 -2.20
N PHE A 373 7.87 -29.28 -1.45
CA PHE A 373 7.92 -28.27 -0.38
C PHE A 373 8.74 -28.76 0.82
N VAL A 374 8.57 -30.02 1.22
CA VAL A 374 9.40 -30.66 2.25
C VAL A 374 10.86 -30.74 1.79
N ALA A 375 11.11 -31.14 0.55
CA ALA A 375 12.46 -31.23 -0.01
C ALA A 375 13.15 -29.85 -0.09
N TRP A 376 12.41 -28.81 -0.43
CA TRP A 376 12.91 -27.44 -0.47
C TRP A 376 13.31 -26.91 0.92
N CYS A 377 12.47 -27.08 1.94
CA CYS A 377 12.83 -26.70 3.32
C CYS A 377 14.05 -27.49 3.84
N ALA A 378 14.12 -28.80 3.56
CA ALA A 378 15.24 -29.64 3.97
C ALA A 378 16.55 -29.26 3.25
N ALA A 379 16.49 -28.94 1.95
CA ALA A 379 17.64 -28.50 1.16
C ALA A 379 18.16 -27.13 1.64
N ALA A 380 17.26 -26.19 1.92
CA ALA A 380 17.62 -24.89 2.48
C ALA A 380 18.28 -25.05 3.86
N GLY A 381 17.71 -25.91 4.72
CA GLY A 381 18.30 -26.24 6.02
C GLY A 381 19.73 -26.80 5.90
N LYS A 382 19.98 -27.69 4.94
CA LYS A 382 21.34 -28.20 4.65
C LYS A 382 22.31 -27.11 4.17
N ALA A 383 21.78 -26.06 3.53
CA ALA A 383 22.54 -24.89 3.11
C ALA A 383 22.73 -23.85 4.25
N GLY A 384 22.31 -24.15 5.48
CA GLY A 384 22.47 -23.29 6.65
C GLY A 384 21.45 -22.16 6.78
N VAL A 385 20.37 -22.20 6.00
CA VAL A 385 19.31 -21.17 5.99
C VAL A 385 17.95 -21.84 6.18
N CYS A 386 17.14 -21.36 7.11
CA CYS A 386 15.75 -21.84 7.25
C CYS A 386 14.77 -20.72 6.86
N PRO A 387 14.20 -20.76 5.63
CA PRO A 387 13.44 -19.64 5.07
C PRO A 387 12.09 -19.41 5.77
N ALA A 388 12.05 -18.45 6.69
CA ALA A 388 10.79 -17.96 7.27
C ALA A 388 9.99 -17.14 6.25
N PRO A 389 8.63 -17.16 6.29
CA PRO A 389 7.77 -17.83 7.27
C PRO A 389 7.38 -19.27 6.90
N PHE A 390 7.95 -19.83 5.82
CA PHE A 390 7.50 -21.09 5.20
C PHE A 390 8.15 -22.34 5.78
N CYS A 391 9.32 -22.20 6.38
CA CYS A 391 10.00 -23.24 7.12
C CYS A 391 10.41 -22.71 8.52
N LYS A 392 10.43 -23.60 9.51
CA LYS A 392 10.94 -23.34 10.86
C LYS A 392 12.09 -24.29 11.18
N ALA A 393 13.05 -23.78 11.95
CA ALA A 393 14.13 -24.61 12.47
C ALA A 393 13.58 -25.46 13.61
N ARG A 394 13.74 -26.79 13.52
CA ARG A 394 13.46 -27.69 14.62
C ARG A 394 14.74 -27.90 15.43
N ALA A 395 14.69 -27.65 16.73
CA ALA A 395 15.77 -28.00 17.64
C ALA A 395 15.95 -29.52 17.68
N ALA A 396 17.19 -30.02 17.66
CA ALA A 396 17.47 -31.44 17.84
C ALA A 396 16.99 -31.86 19.24
N ALA A 397 16.26 -32.97 19.33
CA ALA A 397 15.80 -33.56 20.59
C ALA A 397 16.94 -34.29 21.31
#